data_AF-X1B7V9-F1
#
_entry.id   AF-X1B7V9-F1
#
_cell.length_a   1.000
_cell.length_b   1.000
_cell.length_c   1.000
_cell.angle_alpha   90.00
_cell.angle_beta   90.00
_cell.angle_gamma   90.00
#
_symmetry.space_group_name_H-M   'P 1'
#
loop_
_entity.id
_entity.type
_entity.pdbx_description
1 polymer ?
#
loop_
_entity_poly.entity_id
_entity_poly.type
_entity_poly.pdbx_seq_one_letter_code
_entity_poly.pdbx_strand_id
1 'polypeptide(L)'
;ALRFKRNLAEAHYGLGICYNKLGLVDDEIQAYKRTLAVEPDMLAALMNLGNAYFGKQNYDAAIEQYKKSRSDKAGGRRDSL
;
A
#
# COMPACT_ATOMS: atom_id res chain seq x y z
N ALA A 1 -8.48 -0.41 -21.27
CA ALA A 1 -7.46 0.33 -20.49
C ALA A 1 -7.42 -0.06 -19.02
N LEU A 2 -8.56 -0.09 -18.30
CA LEU A 2 -8.62 -0.38 -16.85
C LEU A 2 -7.99 -1.72 -16.44
N ARG A 3 -8.23 -2.80 -17.21
CA ARG A 3 -7.64 -4.13 -16.94
C ARG A 3 -6.11 -4.15 -16.99
N PHE A 4 -5.50 -3.39 -17.91
CA PHE A 4 -4.03 -3.29 -17.99
C PHE A 4 -3.45 -2.56 -16.78
N LYS A 5 -4.10 -1.49 -16.31
CA LYS A 5 -3.68 -0.79 -15.09
C LYS A 5 -3.75 -1.70 -13.86
N ARG A 6 -4.84 -2.46 -13.70
CA ARG A 6 -4.98 -3.38 -12.57
C ARG A 6 -3.91 -4.49 -12.57
N ASN A 7 -3.63 -5.08 -13.74
CA ASN A 7 -2.54 -6.05 -13.88
C ASN A 7 -1.17 -5.47 -13.51
N LEU A 8 -0.93 -4.19 -13.82
CA LEU A 8 0.31 -3.51 -13.46
C LEU A 8 0.43 -3.27 -11.95
N ALA A 9 -0.67 -2.89 -11.29
CA ALA A 9 -0.71 -2.73 -9.83
C ALA A 9 -0.43 -4.06 -9.11
N GLU A 10 -1.07 -5.15 -9.55
CA GLU A 10 -0.87 -6.51 -9.04
C GLU A 10 0.58 -6.98 -9.25
N ALA A 11 1.19 -6.69 -10.41
CA ALA A 11 2.59 -7.03 -10.68
C ALA A 11 3.57 -6.30 -9.75
N HIS A 12 3.38 -4.98 -9.55
CA HIS A 12 4.19 -4.22 -8.58
C HIS A 12 3.97 -4.70 -7.14
N TYR A 13 2.75 -5.11 -6.80
CA TYR A 13 2.44 -5.63 -5.47
C TYR A 13 3.16 -6.95 -5.23
N GLY A 14 3.15 -7.86 -6.22
CA GLY A 14 3.91 -9.10 -6.18
C GLY A 14 5.42 -8.88 -6.01
N LEU A 15 5.99 -7.88 -6.71
CA LEU A 15 7.39 -7.49 -6.51
C LEU A 15 7.65 -7.03 -5.07
N GLY A 16 6.76 -6.24 -4.48
CA GLY A 16 6.88 -5.81 -3.08
C GLY A 16 6.91 -6.99 -2.10
N ILE A 17 6.07 -8.00 -2.32
CA ILE A 17 6.09 -9.23 -1.52
C ILE A 17 7.43 -9.96 -1.67
N CYS A 18 7.97 -10.07 -2.88
CA CYS A 18 9.27 -10.71 -3.10
C CYS A 18 10.39 -9.96 -2.37
N TYR A 19 10.42 -8.63 -2.47
CA TYR A 19 11.42 -7.81 -1.76
C TYR A 19 11.30 -7.93 -0.24
N ASN A 20 10.08 -7.98 0.29
CA ASN A 20 9.83 -8.24 1.71
C ASN A 20 10.46 -9.58 2.15
N LYS A 21 10.23 -10.66 1.38
CA LYS A 21 10.80 -11.99 1.68
C LYS A 21 12.32 -12.02 1.61
N LEU A 22 12.93 -11.16 0.80
CA LEU A 22 14.37 -11.00 0.67
C LEU A 22 14.97 -10.03 1.71
N GLY A 23 14.14 -9.33 2.50
CA GLY A 23 14.60 -8.30 3.43
C GLY A 23 15.08 -7.01 2.76
N LEU A 24 14.78 -6.82 1.48
CA LEU A 24 15.13 -5.62 0.71
C LEU A 24 14.09 -4.52 0.94
N VAL A 25 14.11 -3.94 2.14
CA VAL A 25 13.02 -3.07 2.63
C VAL A 25 12.85 -1.79 1.79
N ASP A 26 13.93 -1.23 1.25
CA ASP A 26 13.84 -0.03 0.41
C ASP A 26 13.18 -0.32 -0.95
N ASP A 27 13.49 -1.46 -1.56
CA ASP A 27 12.86 -1.90 -2.81
C ASP A 27 11.39 -2.30 -2.59
N GLU A 28 11.08 -2.93 -1.46
CA GLU A 28 9.71 -3.22 -1.00
C GLU A 28 8.87 -1.93 -0.94
N ILE A 29 9.39 -0.89 -0.28
CA ILE A 29 8.71 0.42 -0.17
C ILE A 29 8.45 1.02 -1.55
N GLN A 30 9.41 0.97 -2.46
CA GLN A 30 9.25 1.50 -3.82
C GLN A 30 8.23 0.71 -4.63
N ALA A 31 8.23 -0.62 -4.50
CA ALA A 31 7.28 -1.48 -5.18
C ALA A 31 5.83 -1.18 -4.74
N TYR A 32 5.56 -1.08 -3.44
CA TYR A 32 4.23 -0.73 -2.95
C TYR A 32 3.83 0.71 -3.30
N LYS A 33 4.76 1.67 -3.30
CA LYS A 33 4.49 3.02 -3.81
C LYS A 33 4.04 3.01 -5.27
N ARG A 34 4.65 2.18 -6.13
CA ARG A 34 4.24 2.03 -7.53
C ARG A 34 2.88 1.34 -7.65
N THR A 35 2.58 0.35 -6.81
CA THR A 35 1.23 -0.23 -6.72
C THR A 35 0.20 0.86 -6.43
N LEU A 36 0.43 1.67 -5.40
CA LEU A 36 -0.49 2.73 -4.96
C LEU A 36 -0.57 3.92 -5.93
N ALA A 37 0.43 4.12 -6.79
CA ALA A 37 0.34 5.09 -7.87
C ALA A 37 -0.65 4.66 -8.97
N VAL A 38 -0.93 3.35 -9.08
CA VAL A 38 -1.84 2.77 -10.07
C VAL A 38 -3.20 2.44 -9.46
N GLU A 39 -3.21 1.89 -8.24
CA GLU A 39 -4.39 1.53 -7.45
C GLU A 39 -4.25 2.10 -6.02
N PRO A 40 -4.60 3.39 -5.83
CA PRO A 40 -4.35 4.12 -4.57
C PRO A 40 -5.09 3.57 -3.35
N ASP A 41 -6.15 2.80 -3.59
CA ASP A 41 -7.07 2.21 -2.63
C ASP A 41 -6.77 0.74 -2.33
N MET A 42 -5.71 0.16 -2.90
CA MET A 42 -5.33 -1.22 -2.62
C MET A 42 -4.90 -1.39 -1.15
N LEU A 43 -5.85 -1.83 -0.32
CA LEU A 43 -5.67 -1.97 1.13
C LEU A 43 -4.45 -2.81 1.51
N ALA A 44 -4.21 -3.90 0.77
CA ALA A 44 -3.08 -4.78 1.01
C ALA A 44 -1.73 -4.05 0.83
N ALA A 45 -1.61 -3.21 -0.20
CA ALA A 45 -0.41 -2.42 -0.44
C ALA A 45 -0.23 -1.31 0.61
N LEU A 46 -1.30 -0.64 1.05
CA LEU A 46 -1.25 0.35 2.14
C LEU A 46 -0.79 -0.29 3.47
N MET A 47 -1.34 -1.45 3.82
CA MET A 47 -0.94 -2.18 5.04
C MET A 47 0.51 -2.62 4.98
N ASN A 48 0.94 -3.22 3.87
CA ASN A 48 2.32 -3.71 3.75
C ASN A 48 3.33 -2.56 3.65
N LEU A 49 2.99 -1.44 3.00
CA LEU A 49 3.83 -0.24 3.02
C LEU A 49 3.95 0.34 4.44
N GLY A 50 2.86 0.32 5.22
CA GLY A 50 2.90 0.66 6.63
C GLY A 50 3.84 -0.23 7.44
N ASN A 51 3.77 -1.55 7.21
CA ASN A 51 4.66 -2.53 7.87
C ASN A 51 6.12 -2.31 7.48
N ALA A 52 6.41 -2.04 6.21
CA ALA A 52 7.76 -1.76 5.73
C ALA A 52 8.35 -0.51 6.39
N TYR A 53 7.58 0.58 6.49
CA TYR A 53 8.00 1.78 7.21
C TYR A 53 8.17 1.54 8.72
N PHE A 54 7.29 0.75 9.33
CA PHE A 54 7.42 0.36 10.74
C PHE A 54 8.71 -0.42 10.98
N GLY A 55 9.05 -1.36 10.10
CA GLY A 55 10.31 -2.11 10.13
C GLY A 55 11.54 -1.21 10.02
N LYS A 56 11.45 -0.10 9.27
CA LYS A 56 12.48 0.95 9.22
C LYS A 56 12.42 1.96 10.37
N GLN A 57 11.57 1.76 11.37
CA GLN A 57 11.32 2.71 12.46
C GLN A 57 10.83 4.10 12.00
N ASN A 58 10.33 4.21 10.76
CA ASN A 58 9.70 5.42 10.26
C ASN A 58 8.21 5.40 10.63
N TYR A 59 7.93 5.67 11.91
CA TYR A 59 6.60 5.50 12.48
C TYR A 59 5.58 6.49 11.90
N ASP A 60 6.00 7.71 11.56
CA ASP A 60 5.11 8.72 10.98
C ASP A 60 4.57 8.26 9.62
N ALA A 61 5.45 7.78 8.74
CA ALA A 61 5.05 7.26 7.44
C ALA A 61 4.19 5.99 7.56
N ALA A 62 4.48 5.14 8.54
CA ALA A 62 3.68 3.95 8.82
C ALA A 62 2.25 4.31 9.24
N ILE A 63 2.10 5.22 10.21
CA ILE A 63 0.80 5.71 10.70
C ILE A 63 -0.02 6.31 9.55
N GLU A 64 0.62 7.09 8.67
CA GLU A 64 -0.05 7.66 7.50
C GLU A 64 -0.67 6.58 6.61
N GLN A 65 0.08 5.52 6.28
CA GLN A 65 -0.45 4.46 5.41
C GLN A 65 -1.54 3.63 6.10
N TYR A 66 -1.38 3.33 7.40
CA TYR A 66 -2.42 2.64 8.15
C TYR A 66 -3.71 3.46 8.26
N LYS A 67 -3.61 4.79 8.42
CA LYS A 67 -4.78 5.68 8.41
C LYS A 67 -5.50 5.64 7.06
N LYS A 68 -4.76 5.71 5.95
CA LYS A 68 -5.33 5.56 4.60
C LYS A 68 -6.05 4.22 4.44
N SER A 69 -5.45 3.12 4.91
CA SER A 69 -6.07 1.79 4.87
C SER A 69 -7.35 1.68 5.72
N ARG A 70 -7.48 2.46 6.79
CA ARG A 70 -8.64 2.41 7.71
C ARG A 70 -9.79 3.32 7.29
N SER A 71 -9.51 4.38 6.54
CA SER A 71 -10.52 5.37 6.14
C SER A 71 -11.65 4.77 5.30
N ASP A 72 -11.39 3.65 4.60
CA ASP A 72 -12.38 3.02 3.73
C ASP A 72 -13.41 2.14 4.47
N LYS A 73 -13.08 1.60 5.66
CA LYS A 73 -14.08 0.91 6.50
C LYS A 73 -15.00 1.88 7.25
N ALA A 74 -14.64 3.16 7.33
CA ALA A 74 -15.36 4.17 8.10
C ALA A 74 -16.11 5.22 7.24
N GLY A 75 -15.79 5.34 5.95
CA GLY A 75 -16.38 6.33 5.04
C GLY A 75 -17.75 5.97 4.45
N GLY A 76 -18.22 4.72 4.57
CA GLY A 76 -19.56 4.32 4.09
C GLY A 76 -20.73 4.72 4.98
N ARG A 77 -20.51 5.46 6.09
CA ARG A 77 -21.58 5.78 7.07
C ARG A 77 -21.58 7.20 7.64
N ARG A 78 -20.90 8.14 7.00
CA ARG A 78 -20.96 9.59 7.29
C ARG A 78 -20.60 10.25 5.96
N ASP A 79 -21.52 10.58 5.06
CA ASP A 79 -22.46 11.67 5.22
C ASP A 79 -23.66 11.46 4.28
N SER A 80 -24.85 11.29 4.86
CA SER A 80 -26.11 11.52 4.18
C SER A 80 -27.00 12.25 5.18
N LEU A 81 -26.88 13.58 5.18
CA LEU A 81 -27.88 14.52 5.66
C LEU A 81 -28.71 14.96 4.45
#